data_AF-E4WZJ2-F1
#
_entry.id   AF-E4WZJ2-F1
#
_cell.length_a   1.000
_cell.length_b   1.000
_cell.length_c   1.000
_cell.angle_alpha   90.00
_cell.angle_beta   90.00
_cell.angle_gamma   90.00
#
_symmetry.space_group_name_H-M   'P 1'
#
loop_
_entity.id
_entity.type
_entity.pdbx_description
1 polymer ?
#
loop_
_entity_poly.entity_id
_entity_poly.type
_entity_poly.pdbx_seq_one_letter_code
_entity_poly.pdbx_strand_id
1 'polypeptide(L)'
;MSSSSDDYSDEDSYILFKDREDWRDVIPVNPEDNFEHEVVRIAYSEDFKDCFDYFRAICDKDEYSERALELTEECIKRNHANYSVWEYRRRILKKLGKKLEAEYDYTQKMLRRHIKNFQIWHHRQVLCEWANDGSREKAMTELIFKQDQKNYHAWQHRQWVVKRFGLYDGEIDFARELLIKDVYNNSAWNHLHFCIQNSTGWTEEIRKSEISFVLEKLEVAIDNECSWNYLRAIQNHILTANTELGDKFVSKLDVIEERGNSHKHLAAYVADYLAEKAENDSDKEAAEKAVKILTELSTDLDPIRRNYWNYLSSCLSAQFQ
;
A
#
# COMPACT_ATOMS: atom_id res chain seq x y z
N MET A 1 12.49 -21.68 0.77
CA MET A 1 13.16 -20.73 -0.13
C MET A 1 13.63 -21.50 -1.35
N SER A 2 12.76 -21.59 -2.36
CA SER A 2 13.12 -22.18 -3.65
C SER A 2 13.58 -21.03 -4.53
N SER A 3 14.86 -21.06 -4.88
CA SER A 3 15.44 -20.22 -5.92
C SER A 3 14.74 -20.61 -7.22
N SER A 4 13.80 -19.77 -7.66
CA SER A 4 13.22 -19.85 -9.00
C SER A 4 14.27 -19.34 -10.00
N SER A 5 15.30 -20.15 -10.19
CA SER A 5 15.89 -20.34 -11.51
C SER A 5 14.77 -20.86 -12.37
N ASP A 6 14.29 -20.07 -13.32
CA ASP A 6 13.89 -20.51 -14.67
C ASP A 6 13.44 -19.30 -15.50
N ASP A 7 13.90 -19.31 -16.77
CA ASP A 7 13.67 -18.39 -17.89
C ASP A 7 14.60 -17.16 -18.06
N TYR A 8 15.90 -17.43 -18.22
CA TYR A 8 16.76 -16.69 -19.16
C TYR A 8 16.80 -17.44 -20.49
N SER A 9 15.74 -17.35 -21.30
CA SER A 9 15.67 -18.01 -22.61
C SER A 9 16.09 -17.11 -23.78
N ASP A 10 16.81 -16.01 -23.54
CA ASP A 10 17.36 -15.09 -24.56
C ASP A 10 18.86 -14.74 -24.32
N GLU A 11 19.57 -15.47 -23.45
CA GLU A 11 21.00 -15.18 -23.18
C GLU A 11 21.92 -15.52 -24.36
N ASP A 12 21.52 -16.43 -25.25
CA ASP A 12 22.38 -16.90 -26.37
C ASP A 12 22.54 -15.89 -27.53
N SER A 13 21.92 -14.71 -27.47
CA SER A 13 22.04 -13.68 -28.52
C SER A 13 22.39 -12.26 -28.04
N TYR A 14 22.70 -12.05 -26.75
CA TYR A 14 23.05 -10.70 -26.29
C TYR A 14 24.45 -10.28 -26.74
N ILE A 15 24.53 -9.23 -27.56
CA ILE A 15 25.78 -8.63 -28.01
C ILE A 15 26.05 -7.37 -27.18
N LEU A 16 27.25 -7.28 -26.60
CA LEU A 16 27.72 -6.09 -25.86
C LEU A 16 27.68 -4.86 -26.77
N PHE A 17 27.31 -3.69 -26.24
CA PHE A 17 27.21 -2.44 -26.98
C PHE A 17 28.53 -2.08 -27.67
N LYS A 18 29.68 -2.34 -27.04
CA LYS A 18 31.00 -2.17 -27.67
C LYS A 18 31.24 -2.98 -28.94
N ASP A 19 30.51 -4.07 -29.14
CA ASP A 19 30.64 -4.96 -30.28
C ASP A 19 29.54 -4.73 -31.34
N ARG A 20 28.59 -3.82 -31.09
CA ARG A 20 27.52 -3.49 -32.03
C ARG A 20 27.96 -2.47 -33.07
N GLU A 21 27.61 -2.71 -34.34
CA GLU A 21 28.03 -1.86 -35.46
C GLU A 21 27.41 -0.45 -35.39
N ASP A 22 26.16 -0.35 -34.94
CA ASP A 22 25.39 0.89 -34.77
C ASP A 22 25.78 1.74 -33.55
N TRP A 23 26.77 1.30 -32.77
CA TRP A 23 27.29 2.00 -31.57
C TRP A 23 28.74 2.47 -31.69
N ARG A 24 29.41 2.21 -32.83
CA ARG A 24 30.84 2.55 -33.04
C ARG A 24 31.16 4.05 -32.97
N ASP A 25 30.17 4.92 -33.17
CA ASP A 25 30.30 6.38 -33.06
C ASP A 25 30.19 6.91 -31.62
N VAL A 26 29.88 6.03 -30.66
CA VAL A 26 29.76 6.37 -29.24
C VAL A 26 30.99 5.89 -28.50
N ILE A 27 31.65 6.80 -27.80
CA ILE A 27 32.78 6.48 -26.92
C ILE A 27 32.20 6.26 -25.51
N PRO A 28 32.30 5.05 -24.93
CA PRO A 28 31.76 4.76 -23.60
C PRO A 28 32.44 5.59 -22.50
N VAL A 29 31.69 5.95 -21.45
CA VAL A 29 32.19 6.76 -20.32
C VAL A 29 32.25 5.90 -19.06
N ASN A 30 33.47 5.55 -18.62
CA ASN A 30 33.71 4.83 -17.38
C ASN A 30 33.97 5.81 -16.21
N PRO A 31 33.14 5.82 -15.15
CA PRO A 31 33.30 6.72 -14.02
C PRO A 31 34.49 6.32 -13.13
N GLU A 32 34.91 5.05 -13.17
CA GLU A 32 36.03 4.53 -12.38
C GLU A 32 37.39 5.12 -12.81
N ASP A 33 37.50 5.69 -14.03
CA ASP A 33 38.74 6.28 -14.54
C ASP A 33 39.23 7.47 -13.69
N ASN A 34 38.37 8.05 -12.84
CA ASN A 34 38.65 9.25 -12.06
C ASN A 34 38.68 9.05 -10.54
N PHE A 35 38.60 7.81 -10.03
CA PHE A 35 38.58 7.56 -8.57
C PHE A 35 39.95 7.13 -8.04
N GLU A 36 40.52 7.92 -7.12
CA GLU A 36 41.79 7.60 -6.42
C GLU A 36 41.60 6.56 -5.30
N HIS A 37 40.43 6.59 -4.63
CA HIS A 37 40.05 5.65 -3.57
C HIS A 37 38.58 5.26 -3.71
N GLU A 38 38.32 3.96 -3.85
CA GLU A 38 36.97 3.42 -4.03
C GLU A 38 36.37 2.97 -2.68
N VAL A 39 35.15 3.42 -2.37
CA VAL A 39 34.36 2.94 -1.22
C VAL A 39 33.07 2.31 -1.73
N VAL A 40 32.57 1.28 -1.05
CA VAL A 40 31.36 0.51 -1.43
C VAL A 40 31.33 0.08 -2.91
N ARG A 41 32.52 -0.22 -3.48
CA ARG A 41 32.64 -0.64 -4.88
C ARG A 41 31.87 -1.93 -5.12
N ILE A 42 31.06 -1.93 -6.17
CA ILE A 42 30.37 -3.11 -6.64
C ILE A 42 31.21 -3.72 -7.75
N ALA A 43 31.52 -5.01 -7.64
CA ALA A 43 32.18 -5.77 -8.70
C ALA A 43 31.16 -6.08 -9.82
N TYR A 44 30.87 -5.09 -10.66
CA TYR A 44 29.92 -5.23 -11.77
C TYR A 44 30.40 -6.25 -12.80
N SER A 45 29.46 -7.00 -13.38
CA SER A 45 29.69 -7.83 -14.56
C SER A 45 30.07 -6.98 -15.78
N GLU A 46 30.68 -7.61 -16.77
CA GLU A 46 31.13 -6.92 -17.99
C GLU A 46 29.96 -6.27 -18.74
N ASP A 47 28.84 -6.98 -18.88
CA ASP A 47 27.65 -6.51 -19.57
C ASP A 47 26.96 -5.35 -18.82
N PHE A 48 27.06 -5.31 -17.48
CA PHE A 48 26.58 -4.20 -16.67
C PHE A 48 27.45 -2.95 -16.91
N LYS A 49 28.78 -3.10 -16.86
CA LYS A 49 29.71 -1.99 -17.13
C LYS A 49 29.47 -1.44 -18.53
N ASP A 50 29.44 -2.31 -19.52
CA ASP A 50 29.18 -1.96 -20.93
C ASP A 50 27.87 -1.17 -21.08
N CYS A 51 26.72 -1.68 -20.62
CA CYS A 51 25.44 -0.92 -20.73
C CYS A 51 25.53 0.47 -20.09
N PHE A 52 26.05 0.54 -18.86
CA PHE A 52 26.05 1.80 -18.11
C PHE A 52 27.11 2.80 -18.58
N ASP A 53 28.22 2.34 -19.16
CA ASP A 53 29.22 3.22 -19.79
C ASP A 53 28.65 3.87 -21.04
N TYR A 54 27.93 3.11 -21.87
CA TYR A 54 27.21 3.65 -23.03
C TYR A 54 26.04 4.56 -22.61
N PHE A 55 25.34 4.23 -21.53
CA PHE A 55 24.26 5.08 -21.01
C PHE A 55 24.78 6.46 -20.59
N ARG A 56 25.92 6.50 -19.87
CA ARG A 56 26.59 7.76 -19.53
C ARG A 56 27.00 8.54 -20.77
N ALA A 57 27.60 7.88 -21.77
CA ALA A 57 27.98 8.52 -23.03
C ALA A 57 26.80 9.15 -23.78
N ILE A 58 25.66 8.45 -23.83
CA ILE A 58 24.41 8.95 -24.43
C ILE A 58 23.86 10.14 -23.65
N CYS A 59 23.89 10.08 -22.31
CA CYS A 59 23.46 11.19 -21.45
C CYS A 59 24.32 12.44 -21.67
N ASP A 60 25.65 12.28 -21.73
CA ASP A 60 26.60 13.39 -21.92
C ASP A 60 26.40 14.09 -23.27
N LYS A 61 26.03 13.33 -24.32
CA LYS A 61 25.71 13.87 -25.65
C LYS A 61 24.29 14.43 -25.77
N ASP A 62 23.45 14.28 -24.75
CA ASP A 62 22.01 14.58 -24.77
C ASP A 62 21.27 13.96 -25.98
N GLU A 63 21.60 12.70 -26.33
CA GLU A 63 21.05 12.03 -27.50
C GLU A 63 19.67 11.40 -27.26
N TYR A 64 18.65 11.85 -28.00
CA TYR A 64 17.31 11.26 -28.02
C TYR A 64 17.05 10.52 -29.32
N SER A 65 17.40 9.24 -29.36
CA SER A 65 17.28 8.37 -30.54
C SER A 65 16.56 7.05 -30.20
N GLU A 66 16.15 6.30 -31.22
CA GLU A 66 15.56 4.97 -31.02
C GLU A 66 16.58 4.01 -30.37
N ARG A 67 17.85 4.05 -30.78
CA ARG A 67 18.92 3.26 -30.13
C ARG A 67 19.12 3.65 -28.66
N ALA A 68 19.01 4.93 -28.31
CA ALA A 68 19.06 5.37 -26.92
C ALA A 68 17.86 4.84 -26.11
N LEU A 69 16.67 4.76 -26.72
CA LEU A 69 15.49 4.18 -26.08
C LEU A 69 15.71 2.68 -25.79
N GLU A 70 16.25 1.93 -26.74
CA GLU A 70 16.61 0.52 -26.57
C GLU A 70 17.69 0.33 -25.49
N LEU A 71 18.71 1.19 -25.46
CA LEU A 71 19.72 1.17 -24.39
C LEU A 71 19.10 1.36 -23.00
N THR A 72 18.12 2.27 -22.85
CA THR A 72 17.46 2.41 -21.54
C THR A 72 16.72 1.14 -21.11
N GLU A 73 16.18 0.36 -22.04
CA GLU A 73 15.56 -0.93 -21.73
C GLU A 73 16.60 -1.91 -21.19
N GLU A 74 17.76 -2.03 -21.85
CA GLU A 74 18.87 -2.89 -21.42
C GLU A 74 19.43 -2.51 -20.04
N CYS A 75 19.51 -1.22 -19.75
CA CYS A 75 20.01 -0.77 -18.45
C CYS A 75 18.93 -0.90 -17.36
N ILE A 76 17.64 -0.79 -17.69
CA ILE A 76 16.54 -1.11 -16.75
C ILE A 76 16.48 -2.60 -16.45
N LYS A 77 16.70 -3.50 -17.43
CA LYS A 77 16.77 -4.95 -17.18
C LYS A 77 17.84 -5.28 -16.12
N ARG A 78 18.98 -4.59 -16.18
CA ARG A 78 20.11 -4.76 -15.26
C ARG A 78 19.91 -4.08 -13.90
N ASN A 79 19.32 -2.89 -13.89
CA ASN A 79 18.99 -2.19 -12.65
C ASN A 79 17.71 -1.35 -12.81
N HIS A 80 16.57 -2.00 -12.60
CA HIS A 80 15.25 -1.39 -12.69
C HIS A 80 15.00 -0.36 -11.58
N ALA A 81 15.85 -0.27 -10.55
CA ALA A 81 15.78 0.76 -9.53
C ALA A 81 16.54 2.05 -9.89
N ASN A 82 17.30 2.08 -10.99
CA ASN A 82 18.03 3.26 -11.41
C ASN A 82 17.08 4.34 -11.96
N TYR A 83 16.74 5.31 -11.11
CA TYR A 83 15.78 6.36 -11.43
C TYR A 83 16.26 7.31 -12.55
N SER A 84 17.58 7.48 -12.73
CA SER A 84 18.14 8.32 -13.80
C SER A 84 17.85 7.72 -15.18
N VAL A 85 17.93 6.39 -15.31
CA VAL A 85 17.58 5.70 -16.57
C VAL A 85 16.09 5.90 -16.88
N TRP A 86 15.21 5.78 -15.90
CA TRP A 86 13.77 6.00 -16.08
C TRP A 86 13.44 7.46 -16.44
N GLU A 87 14.10 8.43 -15.81
CA GLU A 87 13.97 9.85 -16.15
C GLU A 87 14.38 10.10 -17.61
N TYR A 88 15.55 9.59 -17.99
CA TYR A 88 16.07 9.77 -19.35
C TYR A 88 15.19 9.07 -20.39
N ARG A 89 14.71 7.85 -20.09
CA ARG A 89 13.72 7.13 -20.92
C ARG A 89 12.49 7.99 -21.16
N ARG A 90 11.94 8.65 -20.14
CA ARG A 90 10.79 9.56 -20.30
C ARG A 90 11.08 10.74 -21.21
N ARG A 91 12.28 11.33 -21.13
CA ARG A 91 12.70 12.41 -22.05
C ARG A 91 12.76 11.91 -23.49
N ILE A 92 13.36 10.74 -23.73
CA ILE A 92 13.43 10.12 -25.06
C ILE A 92 12.02 9.86 -25.61
N LEU A 93 11.13 9.22 -24.83
CA LEU A 93 9.75 8.93 -25.23
C LEU A 93 9.00 10.19 -25.70
N LYS A 94 9.15 11.30 -24.97
CA LYS A 94 8.56 12.60 -25.36
C LYS A 94 9.19 13.16 -26.62
N LYS A 95 10.52 13.16 -26.73
CA LYS A 95 11.24 13.73 -27.87
C LYS A 95 10.96 13.00 -29.17
N LEU A 96 10.84 11.68 -29.11
CA LEU A 96 10.51 10.84 -30.26
C LEU A 96 9.00 10.77 -30.57
N GLY A 97 8.14 11.32 -29.70
CA GLY A 97 6.69 11.26 -29.88
C GLY A 97 6.15 9.83 -29.90
N LYS A 98 6.70 8.94 -29.07
CA LYS A 98 6.30 7.52 -29.05
C LYS A 98 4.85 7.37 -28.60
N LYS A 99 4.14 6.42 -29.20
CA LYS A 99 2.81 6.00 -28.75
C LYS A 99 2.91 5.34 -27.37
N LEU A 100 2.00 5.70 -26.46
CA LEU A 100 2.08 5.27 -25.08
C LEU A 100 1.67 3.81 -24.89
N GLU A 101 0.91 3.22 -25.83
CA GLU A 101 0.43 1.83 -25.76
C GLU A 101 1.57 0.83 -25.57
N ALA A 102 2.64 0.95 -26.38
CA ALA A 102 3.80 0.08 -26.27
C ALA A 102 4.50 0.23 -24.90
N GLU A 103 4.52 1.44 -24.35
CA GLU A 103 5.15 1.71 -23.06
C GLU A 103 4.27 1.23 -21.87
N TYR A 104 2.95 1.24 -22.03
CA TYR A 104 2.03 0.58 -21.09
C TYR A 104 2.24 -0.93 -21.05
N ASP A 105 2.42 -1.55 -22.21
CA ASP A 105 2.73 -2.99 -22.30
C ASP A 105 4.08 -3.31 -21.68
N TYR A 106 5.09 -2.47 -21.93
CA TYR A 106 6.40 -2.58 -21.30
C TYR A 106 6.31 -2.51 -19.77
N THR A 107 5.67 -1.47 -19.22
CA THR A 107 5.50 -1.34 -17.76
C THR A 107 4.69 -2.48 -17.15
N GLN A 108 3.67 -2.97 -17.84
CA GLN A 108 2.90 -4.13 -17.38
C GLN A 108 3.77 -5.40 -17.30
N LYS A 109 4.60 -5.67 -18.32
CA LYS A 109 5.57 -6.78 -18.29
C LYS A 109 6.54 -6.65 -17.12
N MET A 110 7.06 -5.44 -16.90
CA MET A 110 7.98 -5.15 -15.79
C MET A 110 7.32 -5.34 -14.42
N LEU A 111 6.08 -4.85 -14.24
CA LEU A 111 5.36 -4.99 -12.98
C LEU A 111 5.07 -6.45 -12.64
N ARG A 112 4.76 -7.33 -13.60
CA ARG A 112 4.58 -8.77 -13.33
C ARG A 112 5.79 -9.44 -12.68
N ARG A 113 7.00 -8.90 -12.89
CA ARG A 113 8.25 -9.43 -12.33
C ARG A 113 8.73 -8.63 -11.11
N HIS A 114 8.47 -7.33 -11.07
CA HIS A 114 9.06 -6.40 -10.11
C HIS A 114 8.00 -5.54 -9.40
N ILE A 115 6.98 -6.19 -8.80
CA ILE A 115 5.82 -5.53 -8.18
C ILE A 115 6.14 -4.56 -7.03
N LYS A 116 7.35 -4.60 -6.45
CA LYS A 116 7.78 -3.76 -5.30
C LYS A 116 8.79 -2.66 -5.67
N ASN A 117 8.85 -2.27 -6.94
CA ASN A 117 9.78 -1.25 -7.41
C ASN A 117 9.09 0.12 -7.59
N PHE A 118 9.58 1.15 -6.92
CA PHE A 118 9.03 2.50 -6.97
C PHE A 118 9.05 3.12 -8.38
N GLN A 119 10.13 2.93 -9.14
CA GLN A 119 10.34 3.60 -10.41
C GLN A 119 9.37 3.11 -11.48
N ILE A 120 9.07 1.81 -11.52
CA ILE A 120 8.11 1.25 -12.49
C ILE A 120 6.70 1.78 -12.21
N TRP A 121 6.27 1.80 -10.94
CA TRP A 121 4.98 2.37 -10.55
C TRP A 121 4.88 3.86 -10.86
N HIS A 122 5.92 4.63 -10.52
CA HIS A 122 5.96 6.05 -10.83
C HIS A 122 5.97 6.30 -12.35
N HIS A 123 6.73 5.52 -13.12
CA HIS A 123 6.73 5.64 -14.57
C HIS A 123 5.34 5.37 -15.15
N ARG A 124 4.65 4.34 -14.67
CA ARG A 124 3.27 4.04 -15.08
C ARG A 124 2.28 5.14 -14.72
N GLN A 125 2.42 5.75 -13.53
CA GLN A 125 1.65 6.93 -13.13
C GLN A 125 1.86 8.09 -14.13
N VAL A 126 3.12 8.37 -14.50
CA VAL A 126 3.44 9.43 -15.48
C VAL A 126 2.82 9.15 -16.85
N LEU A 127 2.78 7.89 -17.31
CA LEU A 127 2.08 7.55 -18.56
C LEU A 127 0.60 7.89 -18.50
N CYS A 128 -0.08 7.57 -17.38
CA CYS A 128 -1.48 7.92 -17.15
C CYS A 128 -1.69 9.44 -17.13
N GLU A 129 -0.75 10.20 -16.56
CA GLU A 129 -0.80 11.67 -16.58
C GLU A 129 -0.63 12.24 -17.98
N TRP A 130 0.28 11.69 -18.81
CA TRP A 130 0.46 12.12 -20.20
C TRP A 130 -0.74 11.79 -21.08
N ALA A 131 -1.33 10.60 -20.89
CA ALA A 131 -2.54 10.20 -21.58
C ALA A 131 -3.80 10.93 -21.06
N ASN A 132 -3.73 11.48 -19.84
CA ASN A 132 -4.88 11.91 -19.06
C ASN A 132 -5.99 10.83 -19.03
N ASP A 133 -5.58 9.57 -18.85
CA ASP A 133 -6.44 8.39 -18.84
C ASP A 133 -5.96 7.37 -17.81
N GLY A 134 -6.89 6.93 -16.95
CA GLY A 134 -6.67 5.88 -15.94
C GLY A 134 -7.56 4.65 -16.13
N SER A 135 -8.32 4.57 -17.23
CA SER A 135 -9.35 3.55 -17.47
C SER A 135 -8.85 2.10 -17.40
N ARG A 136 -7.57 1.88 -17.72
CA ARG A 136 -6.92 0.56 -17.76
C ARG A 136 -6.38 0.10 -16.40
N GLU A 137 -6.26 1.03 -15.45
CA GLU A 137 -5.39 0.81 -14.29
C GLU A 137 -6.04 -0.04 -13.21
N LYS A 138 -7.38 -0.03 -13.08
CA LYS A 138 -8.08 -0.95 -12.19
C LYS A 138 -7.76 -2.40 -12.52
N ALA A 139 -7.98 -2.79 -13.77
CA ALA A 139 -7.66 -4.12 -14.27
C ALA A 139 -6.17 -4.46 -14.08
N MET A 140 -5.29 -3.48 -14.30
CA MET A 140 -3.86 -3.68 -14.11
C MET A 140 -3.49 -3.95 -12.64
N THR A 141 -4.01 -3.16 -11.69
CA THR A 141 -3.78 -3.42 -10.26
C THR A 141 -4.38 -4.75 -9.79
N GLU A 142 -5.49 -5.20 -10.39
CA GLU A 142 -6.08 -6.52 -10.11
C GLU A 142 -5.18 -7.66 -10.57
N LEU A 143 -4.43 -7.51 -11.66
CA LEU A 143 -3.40 -8.48 -12.04
C LEU A 143 -2.32 -8.61 -10.95
N ILE A 144 -1.94 -7.50 -10.32
CA ILE A 144 -0.95 -7.51 -9.24
C ILE A 144 -1.54 -8.11 -7.96
N PHE A 145 -2.80 -7.81 -7.63
CA PHE A 145 -3.46 -8.37 -6.45
C PHE A 145 -3.66 -9.89 -6.52
N LYS A 146 -3.72 -10.48 -7.72
CA LYS A 146 -3.69 -11.95 -7.89
C LYS A 146 -2.38 -12.58 -7.41
N GLN A 147 -1.28 -11.82 -7.42
CA GLN A 147 0.04 -12.26 -6.95
C GLN A 147 0.28 -11.85 -5.49
N ASP A 148 -0.05 -10.61 -5.13
CA ASP A 148 0.13 -10.05 -3.79
C ASP A 148 -1.01 -9.06 -3.49
N GLN A 149 -2.05 -9.55 -2.81
CA GLN A 149 -3.25 -8.78 -2.47
C GLN A 149 -2.96 -7.64 -1.46
N LYS A 150 -1.77 -7.61 -0.85
CA LYS A 150 -1.35 -6.60 0.12
C LYS A 150 -0.22 -5.71 -0.44
N ASN A 151 0.03 -5.77 -1.75
CA ASN A 151 1.06 -4.94 -2.38
C ASN A 151 0.75 -3.45 -2.20
N TYR A 152 1.60 -2.76 -1.43
CA TYR A 152 1.40 -1.37 -1.05
C TYR A 152 1.39 -0.42 -2.25
N HIS A 153 2.27 -0.64 -3.22
CA HIS A 153 2.35 0.22 -4.40
C HIS A 153 1.13 0.08 -5.30
N ALA A 154 0.59 -1.13 -5.46
CA ALA A 154 -0.62 -1.36 -6.23
C ALA A 154 -1.84 -0.68 -5.59
N TRP A 155 -1.96 -0.75 -4.25
CA TRP A 155 -3.00 -0.03 -3.53
C TRP A 155 -2.85 1.49 -3.63
N GLN A 156 -1.63 2.00 -3.45
CA GLN A 156 -1.31 3.42 -3.60
C GLN A 156 -1.66 3.93 -5.01
N HIS A 157 -1.25 3.19 -6.04
CA HIS A 157 -1.53 3.51 -7.44
C HIS A 157 -3.03 3.46 -7.74
N ARG A 158 -3.74 2.42 -7.26
CA ARG A 158 -5.20 2.32 -7.45
C ARG A 158 -5.92 3.51 -6.83
N GLN A 159 -5.58 3.88 -5.58
CA GLN A 159 -6.18 5.04 -4.92
C GLN A 159 -5.88 6.35 -5.67
N TRP A 160 -4.64 6.53 -6.14
CA TRP A 160 -4.28 7.68 -6.95
C TRP A 160 -5.10 7.75 -8.24
N VAL A 161 -5.20 6.66 -9.01
CA VAL A 161 -5.96 6.61 -10.27
C VAL A 161 -7.45 6.89 -10.02
N VAL A 162 -8.05 6.18 -9.05
CA VAL A 162 -9.46 6.34 -8.69
C VAL A 162 -9.76 7.81 -8.35
N LYS A 163 -8.92 8.45 -7.53
CA LYS A 163 -9.09 9.85 -7.16
C LYS A 163 -8.83 10.81 -8.31
N ARG A 164 -7.74 10.63 -9.06
CA ARG A 164 -7.30 11.56 -10.11
C ARG A 164 -8.26 11.63 -11.28
N PHE A 165 -8.90 10.51 -11.61
CA PHE A 165 -9.77 10.34 -12.77
C PHE A 165 -11.25 10.11 -12.41
N GLY A 166 -11.62 10.18 -11.12
CA GLY A 166 -13.01 10.03 -10.67
C GLY A 166 -13.58 8.62 -10.87
N LEU A 167 -12.74 7.58 -10.89
CA LEU A 167 -13.14 6.21 -11.21
C LEU A 167 -13.66 5.45 -9.98
N TYR A 168 -14.62 6.01 -9.25
CA TYR A 168 -15.14 5.40 -8.02
C TYR A 168 -16.12 4.24 -8.26
N ASP A 169 -16.74 4.19 -9.44
CA ASP A 169 -17.73 3.16 -9.79
C ASP A 169 -17.19 1.74 -9.56
N GLY A 170 -17.92 0.95 -8.77
CA GLY A 170 -17.58 -0.43 -8.43
C GLY A 170 -16.46 -0.62 -7.39
N GLU A 171 -15.79 0.43 -6.90
CA GLU A 171 -14.66 0.27 -5.97
C GLU A 171 -15.08 -0.19 -4.57
N ILE A 172 -16.25 0.23 -4.10
CA ILE A 172 -16.81 -0.21 -2.81
C ILE A 172 -17.13 -1.72 -2.88
N ASP A 173 -17.79 -2.16 -3.95
CA ASP A 173 -18.12 -3.57 -4.15
C ASP A 173 -16.86 -4.41 -4.29
N PHE A 174 -15.88 -3.93 -5.06
CA PHE A 174 -14.57 -4.55 -5.16
C PHE A 174 -13.90 -4.74 -3.79
N ALA A 175 -13.87 -3.70 -2.96
CA ALA A 175 -13.30 -3.80 -1.61
C ALA A 175 -14.06 -4.83 -0.75
N ARG A 176 -15.39 -4.83 -0.80
CA ARG A 176 -16.24 -5.79 -0.07
C ARG A 176 -16.02 -7.23 -0.54
N GLU A 177 -15.87 -7.47 -1.84
CA GLU A 177 -15.54 -8.79 -2.37
C GLU A 177 -14.19 -9.31 -1.86
N LEU A 178 -13.18 -8.44 -1.77
CA LEU A 178 -11.90 -8.82 -1.19
C LEU A 178 -12.02 -9.15 0.30
N LEU A 179 -12.84 -8.41 1.05
CA LEU A 179 -13.09 -8.66 2.47
C LEU A 179 -13.92 -9.92 2.74
N ILE A 180 -14.81 -10.30 1.82
CA ILE A 180 -15.50 -11.59 1.87
C ILE A 180 -14.51 -12.75 1.70
N LYS A 181 -13.47 -12.57 0.86
CA LYS A 181 -12.44 -13.60 0.62
C LYS A 181 -11.39 -13.65 1.73
N ASP A 182 -10.94 -12.50 2.22
CA ASP A 182 -9.98 -12.35 3.31
C ASP A 182 -10.36 -11.15 4.18
N VAL A 183 -11.04 -11.43 5.29
CA VAL A 183 -11.47 -10.41 6.26
C VAL A 183 -10.28 -9.76 6.98
N TYR A 184 -9.10 -10.40 7.02
CA TYR A 184 -7.87 -9.87 7.63
C TYR A 184 -7.05 -9.01 6.65
N ASN A 185 -7.60 -8.69 5.47
CA ASN A 185 -6.96 -7.79 4.52
C ASN A 185 -7.16 -6.32 4.93
N ASN A 186 -6.23 -5.80 5.76
CA ASN A 186 -6.25 -4.39 6.17
C ASN A 186 -6.20 -3.40 5.00
N SER A 187 -5.56 -3.75 3.88
CA SER A 187 -5.51 -2.88 2.70
C SER A 187 -6.89 -2.73 2.06
N ALA A 188 -7.71 -3.79 2.05
CA ALA A 188 -9.08 -3.73 1.57
C ALA A 188 -9.99 -2.91 2.51
N TRP A 189 -9.85 -3.04 3.83
CA TRP A 189 -10.54 -2.18 4.81
C TRP A 189 -10.18 -0.70 4.62
N ASN A 190 -8.88 -0.40 4.46
CA ASN A 190 -8.40 0.94 4.18
C ASN A 190 -8.96 1.48 2.84
N HIS A 191 -9.00 0.65 1.80
CA HIS A 191 -9.54 1.05 0.51
C HIS A 191 -11.05 1.30 0.54
N LEU A 192 -11.81 0.48 1.29
CA LEU A 192 -13.23 0.71 1.53
C LEU A 192 -13.48 2.06 2.19
N HIS A 193 -12.75 2.36 3.27
CA HIS A 193 -12.81 3.66 3.95
C HIS A 193 -12.48 4.81 2.99
N PHE A 194 -11.39 4.68 2.23
CA PHE A 194 -10.97 5.67 1.23
C PHE A 194 -12.05 5.93 0.18
N CYS A 195 -12.68 4.87 -0.36
CA CYS A 195 -13.69 5.01 -1.39
C CYS A 195 -14.92 5.76 -0.86
N ILE A 196 -15.44 5.38 0.30
CA ILE A 196 -16.59 6.04 0.92
C ILE A 196 -16.26 7.51 1.19
N GLN A 197 -15.14 7.79 1.84
CA GLN A 197 -14.70 9.14 2.20
C GLN A 197 -14.62 10.09 0.98
N ASN A 198 -14.23 9.57 -0.19
CA ASN A 198 -13.98 10.40 -1.38
C ASN A 198 -15.06 10.25 -2.47
N SER A 199 -16.13 9.47 -2.24
CA SER A 199 -17.25 9.33 -3.17
C SER A 199 -18.58 9.67 -2.52
N THR A 200 -19.24 8.71 -1.87
CA THR A 200 -20.55 8.89 -1.24
C THR A 200 -20.52 9.84 -0.03
N GLY A 201 -19.35 9.96 0.59
CA GLY A 201 -19.21 10.57 1.91
C GLY A 201 -19.82 9.71 3.02
N TRP A 202 -19.63 10.16 4.25
CA TRP A 202 -20.16 9.51 5.45
C TRP A 202 -21.50 10.14 5.84
N THR A 203 -22.58 9.78 5.14
CA THR A 203 -23.94 10.12 5.60
C THR A 203 -24.35 9.20 6.77
N GLU A 204 -25.44 9.53 7.46
CA GLU A 204 -25.94 8.68 8.54
C GLU A 204 -26.33 7.28 8.04
N GLU A 205 -26.96 7.21 6.86
CA GLU A 205 -27.39 5.97 6.21
C GLU A 205 -26.18 5.10 5.84
N ILE A 206 -25.15 5.70 5.23
CA ILE A 206 -23.92 4.98 4.87
C ILE A 206 -23.23 4.48 6.14
N ARG A 207 -23.12 5.30 7.19
CA ARG A 207 -22.52 4.86 8.46
C ARG A 207 -23.29 3.70 9.08
N LYS A 208 -24.63 3.76 9.14
CA LYS A 208 -25.46 2.66 9.66
C LYS A 208 -25.26 1.37 8.86
N SER A 209 -25.19 1.48 7.54
CA SER A 209 -24.89 0.35 6.65
C SER A 209 -23.50 -0.23 6.94
N GLU A 210 -22.47 0.59 7.04
CA GLU A 210 -21.09 0.13 7.26
C GLU A 210 -20.89 -0.46 8.65
N ILE A 211 -21.56 0.07 9.69
CA ILE A 211 -21.52 -0.52 11.02
C ILE A 211 -22.18 -1.91 11.00
N SER A 212 -23.31 -2.05 10.30
CA SER A 212 -23.95 -3.36 10.13
C SER A 212 -23.03 -4.35 9.39
N PHE A 213 -22.33 -3.88 8.35
CA PHE A 213 -21.38 -4.68 7.60
C PHE A 213 -20.18 -5.14 8.46
N VAL A 214 -19.51 -4.24 9.19
CA VAL A 214 -18.36 -4.64 10.02
C VAL A 214 -18.79 -5.52 11.19
N LEU A 215 -19.99 -5.34 11.73
CA LEU A 215 -20.57 -6.23 12.73
C LEU A 215 -20.75 -7.66 12.22
N GLU A 216 -21.28 -7.83 11.01
CA GLU A 216 -21.38 -9.14 10.35
C GLU A 216 -19.99 -9.77 10.20
N LYS A 217 -18.96 -8.98 9.86
CA LYS A 217 -17.58 -9.48 9.73
C LYS A 217 -16.95 -9.86 11.07
N LEU A 218 -17.28 -9.16 12.15
CA LEU A 218 -16.86 -9.50 13.51
C LEU A 218 -17.54 -10.77 14.03
N GLU A 219 -18.76 -11.11 13.57
CA GLU A 219 -19.40 -12.40 13.87
C GLU A 219 -18.64 -13.58 13.23
N VAL A 220 -17.97 -13.35 12.10
CA VAL A 220 -17.10 -14.34 11.44
C VAL A 220 -15.73 -14.42 12.10
N ALA A 221 -15.12 -13.28 12.44
CA ALA A 221 -13.76 -13.18 12.97
C ALA A 221 -13.66 -12.11 14.05
N ILE A 222 -14.08 -12.46 15.27
CA ILE A 222 -14.08 -11.53 16.43
C ILE A 222 -12.66 -11.11 16.84
N ASP A 223 -11.65 -11.90 16.46
CA ASP A 223 -10.24 -11.64 16.74
C ASP A 223 -9.56 -10.72 15.73
N ASN A 224 -10.25 -10.33 14.66
CA ASN A 224 -9.70 -9.52 13.59
C ASN A 224 -9.55 -8.05 13.97
N GLU A 225 -8.32 -7.64 14.31
CA GLU A 225 -7.96 -6.25 14.61
C GLU A 225 -8.36 -5.26 13.51
N CYS A 226 -8.34 -5.65 12.22
CA CYS A 226 -8.68 -4.75 11.13
C CYS A 226 -10.14 -4.29 11.19
N SER A 227 -11.06 -5.21 11.52
CA SER A 227 -12.49 -4.92 11.65
C SER A 227 -12.76 -3.99 12.83
N TRP A 228 -12.09 -4.24 13.96
CA TRP A 228 -12.17 -3.36 15.13
C TRP A 228 -11.62 -1.96 14.85
N ASN A 229 -10.50 -1.86 14.15
CA ASN A 229 -9.91 -0.57 13.77
C ASN A 229 -10.82 0.21 12.81
N TYR A 230 -11.43 -0.49 11.84
CA TYR A 230 -12.39 0.12 10.92
C TYR A 230 -13.63 0.62 11.66
N LEU A 231 -14.19 -0.18 12.58
CA LEU A 231 -15.32 0.19 13.42
C LEU A 231 -15.03 1.46 14.25
N ARG A 232 -13.84 1.55 14.85
CA ARG A 232 -13.40 2.75 15.58
C ARG A 232 -13.32 3.98 14.66
N ALA A 233 -12.75 3.82 13.45
CA ALA A 233 -12.60 4.91 12.49
C ALA A 233 -13.95 5.51 12.08
N ILE A 234 -14.96 4.67 11.83
CA ILE A 234 -16.30 5.15 11.43
C ILE A 234 -17.11 5.72 12.61
N GLN A 235 -16.76 5.34 13.85
CA GLN A 235 -17.46 5.76 15.08
C GLN A 235 -16.92 7.02 15.75
N ASN A 236 -15.65 7.41 15.55
CA ASN A 236 -15.13 8.71 15.98
C ASN A 236 -15.92 9.91 15.40
N HIS A 237 -16.85 9.67 14.48
CA HIS A 237 -17.80 10.65 13.94
C HIS A 237 -19.22 10.56 14.51
N ILE A 238 -19.51 9.65 15.46
CA ILE A 238 -20.87 9.29 15.95
C ILE A 238 -21.03 9.38 17.47
N LEU A 239 -19.97 9.35 18.28
CA LEU A 239 -20.13 9.37 19.75
C LEU A 239 -20.90 10.59 20.29
N THR A 240 -21.04 11.64 19.49
CA THR A 240 -21.89 12.80 19.79
C THR A 240 -23.34 12.70 19.27
N ALA A 241 -23.72 11.68 18.50
CA ALA A 241 -24.96 11.67 17.71
C ALA A 241 -25.87 10.44 17.85
N ASN A 242 -25.42 9.26 18.29
CA ASN A 242 -26.32 8.10 18.36
C ASN A 242 -26.00 7.09 19.48
N THR A 243 -26.60 7.29 20.65
CA THR A 243 -26.47 6.46 21.86
C THR A 243 -27.01 5.04 21.69
N GLU A 244 -28.07 4.83 20.90
CA GLU A 244 -28.70 3.51 20.72
C GLU A 244 -27.77 2.45 20.11
N LEU A 245 -26.85 2.86 19.24
CA LEU A 245 -25.91 1.93 18.63
C LEU A 245 -24.82 1.52 19.63
N GLY A 246 -24.32 2.49 20.41
CA GLY A 246 -23.41 2.23 21.54
C GLY A 246 -24.04 1.31 22.57
N ASP A 247 -25.29 1.57 22.95
CA ASP A 247 -26.05 0.76 23.91
C ASP A 247 -26.29 -0.67 23.39
N LYS A 248 -26.55 -0.85 22.08
CA LYS A 248 -26.63 -2.18 21.46
C LYS A 248 -25.31 -2.94 21.53
N PHE A 249 -24.18 -2.28 21.32
CA PHE A 249 -22.87 -2.90 21.48
C PHE A 249 -22.62 -3.28 22.94
N VAL A 250 -22.93 -2.39 23.89
CA VAL A 250 -22.85 -2.68 25.33
C VAL A 250 -23.72 -3.88 25.70
N SER A 251 -24.95 -3.96 25.19
CA SER A 251 -25.83 -5.12 25.45
C SER A 251 -25.31 -6.44 24.84
N LYS A 252 -24.52 -6.37 23.75
CA LYS A 252 -23.79 -7.53 23.21
C LYS A 252 -22.57 -7.90 24.06
N LEU A 253 -22.08 -7.02 24.94
CA LEU A 253 -21.01 -7.32 25.91
C LEU A 253 -21.49 -8.25 27.01
N ASP A 254 -22.71 -8.06 27.52
CA ASP A 254 -23.30 -8.96 28.52
C ASP A 254 -23.29 -10.40 27.99
N VAL A 255 -23.61 -10.57 26.70
CA VAL A 255 -23.57 -11.87 26.01
C VAL A 255 -22.15 -12.42 25.84
N ILE A 256 -21.13 -11.57 25.78
CA ILE A 256 -19.73 -11.98 25.60
C ILE A 256 -19.05 -12.29 26.94
N GLU A 257 -19.34 -11.51 27.99
CA GLU A 257 -18.98 -11.79 29.38
C GLU A 257 -19.58 -13.14 29.82
N GLU A 258 -20.86 -13.40 29.52
CA GLU A 258 -21.54 -14.67 29.83
C GLU A 258 -20.96 -15.89 29.09
N ARG A 259 -20.32 -15.68 27.93
CA ARG A 259 -19.80 -16.75 27.07
C ARG A 259 -18.30 -17.01 27.21
N GLY A 260 -17.59 -16.27 28.06
CA GLY A 260 -16.14 -16.43 28.25
C GLY A 260 -15.29 -16.13 27.01
N ASN A 261 -15.84 -15.42 26.03
CA ASN A 261 -15.18 -15.05 24.77
C ASN A 261 -14.54 -13.65 24.87
N SER A 262 -13.79 -13.39 25.94
CA SER A 262 -13.09 -12.12 26.12
C SER A 262 -11.91 -12.03 25.14
N HIS A 263 -12.16 -11.45 23.97
CA HIS A 263 -11.10 -11.14 23.02
C HIS A 263 -10.53 -9.76 23.31
N LYS A 264 -9.19 -9.62 23.33
CA LYS A 264 -8.51 -8.36 23.69
C LYS A 264 -8.98 -7.12 22.92
N HIS A 265 -9.36 -7.28 21.65
CA HIS A 265 -9.83 -6.14 20.83
C HIS A 265 -11.22 -5.65 21.25
N LEU A 266 -12.10 -6.57 21.63
CA LEU A 266 -13.38 -6.22 22.22
C LEU A 266 -13.16 -5.55 23.58
N ALA A 267 -12.38 -6.16 24.47
CA ALA A 267 -12.10 -5.59 25.79
C ALA A 267 -11.52 -4.17 25.67
N ALA A 268 -10.56 -3.96 24.77
CA ALA A 268 -10.03 -2.63 24.49
C ALA A 268 -11.11 -1.67 23.96
N TYR A 269 -11.98 -2.13 23.07
CA TYR A 269 -13.06 -1.33 22.51
C TYR A 269 -14.07 -0.88 23.58
N VAL A 270 -14.42 -1.78 24.50
CA VAL A 270 -15.31 -1.47 25.64
C VAL A 270 -14.67 -0.49 26.60
N ALA A 271 -13.40 -0.72 26.94
CA ALA A 271 -12.66 0.17 27.83
C ALA A 271 -12.66 1.60 27.28
N ASP A 272 -12.42 1.77 25.97
CA ASP A 272 -12.44 3.08 25.33
C ASP A 272 -13.84 3.71 25.35
N TYR A 273 -14.90 2.95 25.03
CA TYR A 273 -16.28 3.45 25.09
C TYR A 273 -16.69 3.87 26.51
N LEU A 274 -16.38 3.06 27.52
CA LEU A 274 -16.71 3.36 28.91
C LEU A 274 -15.92 4.56 29.44
N ALA A 275 -14.65 4.69 29.04
CA ALA A 275 -13.82 5.85 29.38
C ALA A 275 -14.42 7.14 28.78
N GLU A 276 -14.83 7.11 27.52
CA GLU A 276 -15.46 8.27 26.87
C GLU A 276 -16.83 8.60 27.47
N LYS A 277 -17.65 7.59 27.77
CA LYS A 277 -18.91 7.79 28.49
C LYS A 277 -18.67 8.42 29.86
N ALA A 278 -17.68 7.95 30.60
CA ALA A 278 -17.30 8.52 31.89
C ALA A 278 -16.93 10.00 31.75
N GLU A 279 -16.12 10.37 30.76
CA GLU A 279 -15.72 11.75 30.49
C GLU A 279 -16.92 12.64 30.10
N ASN A 280 -17.79 12.16 29.22
CA ASN A 280 -18.94 12.94 28.73
C ASN A 280 -20.03 13.12 29.78
N ASP A 281 -20.36 12.06 30.53
CA ASP A 281 -21.49 12.05 31.47
C ASP A 281 -21.04 12.28 32.93
N SER A 282 -19.74 12.44 33.17
CA SER A 282 -19.14 12.42 34.52
C SER A 282 -19.49 11.14 35.31
N ASP A 283 -19.62 10.02 34.61
CA ASP A 283 -20.06 8.72 35.15
C ASP A 283 -18.88 7.97 35.80
N LYS A 284 -18.81 8.04 37.13
CA LYS A 284 -17.80 7.33 37.93
C LYS A 284 -17.91 5.80 37.83
N GLU A 285 -19.11 5.25 37.67
CA GLU A 285 -19.30 3.80 37.56
C GLU A 285 -18.73 3.29 36.23
N ALA A 286 -18.95 4.04 35.14
CA ALA A 286 -18.34 3.74 33.85
C ALA A 286 -16.80 3.81 33.92
N ALA A 287 -16.24 4.81 34.61
CA ALA A 287 -14.79 4.92 34.81
C ALA A 287 -14.21 3.71 35.58
N GLU A 288 -14.84 3.30 36.67
CA GLU A 288 -14.42 2.13 37.46
C GLU A 288 -14.45 0.84 36.65
N LYS A 289 -15.49 0.63 35.84
CA LYS A 289 -15.59 -0.52 34.92
C LYS A 289 -14.49 -0.49 33.86
N ALA A 290 -14.22 0.65 33.25
CA ALA A 290 -13.15 0.81 32.27
C ALA A 290 -11.78 0.48 32.89
N VAL A 291 -11.47 1.01 34.08
CA VAL A 291 -10.22 0.73 34.81
C VAL A 291 -10.05 -0.78 35.09
N LYS A 292 -11.14 -1.47 35.44
CA LYS A 292 -11.12 -2.93 35.64
C LYS A 292 -10.72 -3.66 34.36
N ILE A 293 -11.36 -3.34 33.23
CA ILE A 293 -11.06 -3.97 31.93
C ILE A 293 -9.62 -3.67 31.48
N LEU A 294 -9.15 -2.42 31.66
CA LEU A 294 -7.77 -2.04 31.38
C LEU A 294 -6.76 -2.83 32.22
N THR A 295 -7.12 -3.16 33.46
CA THR A 295 -6.29 -4.00 34.32
C THR A 295 -6.23 -5.44 33.79
N GLU A 296 -7.36 -6.03 33.42
CA GLU A 296 -7.43 -7.37 32.80
C GLU A 296 -6.66 -7.44 31.47
N LEU A 297 -6.71 -6.37 30.67
CA LEU A 297 -5.89 -6.23 29.46
C LEU A 297 -4.38 -6.23 29.76
N SER A 298 -3.96 -5.60 30.86
CA SER A 298 -2.54 -5.48 31.21
C SER A 298 -1.94 -6.76 31.82
N THR A 299 -2.78 -7.57 32.47
CA THR A 299 -2.38 -8.83 33.12
C THR A 299 -2.55 -10.04 32.22
N ASP A 300 -3.75 -10.24 31.67
CA ASP A 300 -4.20 -11.53 31.15
C ASP A 300 -4.47 -11.50 29.64
N LEU A 301 -5.16 -10.48 29.13
CA LEU A 301 -5.68 -10.50 27.75
C LEU A 301 -4.69 -9.95 26.71
N ASP A 302 -3.85 -8.97 27.06
CA ASP A 302 -2.88 -8.35 26.14
C ASP A 302 -1.58 -7.89 26.84
N PRO A 303 -0.87 -8.80 27.52
CA PRO A 303 0.28 -8.46 28.36
C PRO A 303 1.45 -7.84 27.59
N ILE A 304 1.51 -8.04 26.27
CA ILE A 304 2.52 -7.38 25.41
C ILE A 304 2.37 -5.84 25.42
N ARG A 305 1.15 -5.32 25.65
CA ARG A 305 0.86 -3.89 25.76
C ARG A 305 0.58 -3.46 27.21
N ARG A 306 1.05 -4.22 28.21
CA ARG A 306 0.84 -3.94 29.65
C ARG A 306 1.09 -2.48 30.03
N ASN A 307 2.22 -1.92 29.60
CA ASN A 307 2.59 -0.55 29.97
C ASN A 307 1.61 0.49 29.39
N TYR A 308 1.05 0.22 28.20
CA TYR A 308 0.03 1.07 27.58
C TYR A 308 -1.28 1.01 28.37
N TRP A 309 -1.74 -0.19 28.72
CA TRP A 309 -2.97 -0.37 29.50
C TRP A 309 -2.87 0.21 30.91
N ASN A 310 -1.74 0.02 31.58
CA ASN A 310 -1.46 0.62 32.90
C ASN A 310 -1.42 2.15 32.83
N TYR A 311 -0.86 2.70 31.75
CA TYR A 311 -0.86 4.14 31.51
C TYR A 311 -2.30 4.69 31.38
N LEU A 312 -3.12 4.10 30.51
CA LEU A 312 -4.52 4.52 30.35
C LEU A 312 -5.32 4.39 31.64
N SER A 313 -5.17 3.27 32.36
CA SER A 313 -5.82 3.03 33.65
C SER A 313 -5.45 4.11 34.68
N SER A 314 -4.18 4.50 34.74
CA SER A 314 -3.69 5.54 35.64
C SER A 314 -4.25 6.93 35.27
N CYS A 315 -4.30 7.25 33.97
CA CYS A 315 -4.88 8.50 33.48
C CYS A 315 -6.36 8.62 33.84
N LEU A 316 -7.15 7.59 33.55
CA LEU A 316 -8.58 7.59 33.83
C LEU A 316 -8.86 7.65 35.34
N SER A 317 -8.11 6.88 36.15
CA SER A 317 -8.25 6.93 37.61
C SER A 317 -7.97 8.32 38.18
N ALA A 318 -6.96 9.03 37.65
CA ALA A 318 -6.60 10.37 38.13
C ALA A 318 -7.67 11.44 37.79
N GLN A 319 -8.44 11.25 36.72
CA GLN A 319 -9.51 12.18 36.33
C GLN A 319 -10.75 12.07 37.25
N PHE A 320 -11.02 10.90 37.83
CA PHE A 320 -12.26 10.61 38.58
C PHE A 320 -12.07 10.42 40.10
N GLN A 321 -10.85 10.70 40.61
CA GLN A 321 -10.51 10.69 42.04
C GLN A 321 -11.34 11.65 42.90
#